data_AF-A0A7S3K9I3-F1
#
_entry.id   AF-A0A7S3K9I3-F1
#
_cell.length_a   1.000
_cell.length_b   1.000
_cell.length_c   1.000
_cell.angle_alpha   90.00
_cell.angle_beta   90.00
_cell.angle_gamma   90.00
#
_symmetry.space_group_name_H-M   'P 1'
#
loop_
_entity.id
_entity.type
_entity.pdbx_description
1 polymer ?
#
loop_
_entity_poly.entity_id
_entity_poly.type
_entity_poly.pdbx_seq_one_letter_code
_entity_poly.pdbx_strand_id
1 'polypeptide(L)'
;SYAIDMINYFVTYKENEKDESVPPYLEKFLTHCVETMSQPSEDFRIKESIMLAIGHLAPHILPYESLHAGVENILKDHIFPELQGDNDFLKARALWVYGEMPIFVKDSHHAVEAVSNTYKCLLDEC
;
A
#
# COMPACT_ATOMS: atom_id res chain seq x y z
N SER A 1 10.18 16.98 -6.99
CA SER A 1 9.94 16.21 -5.74
C SER A 1 8.64 15.47 -5.95
N TYR A 2 8.57 14.16 -5.71
CA TYR A 2 7.36 13.36 -6.01
C TYR A 2 6.10 13.94 -5.34
N ALA A 3 6.25 14.52 -4.14
CA ALA A 3 5.15 15.17 -3.45
C ALA A 3 4.61 16.40 -4.20
N ILE A 4 5.50 17.19 -4.82
CA ILE A 4 5.11 18.33 -5.66
C ILE A 4 4.43 17.84 -6.94
N ASP A 5 4.96 16.77 -7.55
CA ASP A 5 4.38 16.19 -8.77
C ASP A 5 2.97 15.61 -8.50
N MET A 6 2.79 14.97 -7.34
CA MET A 6 1.50 14.45 -6.87
C MET A 6 0.50 15.57 -6.58
N ILE A 7 0.92 16.64 -5.90
CA ILE A 7 0.07 17.82 -5.64
C ILE A 7 -0.34 18.48 -6.95
N ASN A 8 0.60 18.67 -7.88
CA ASN A 8 0.33 19.27 -9.19
C ASN A 8 -0.63 18.41 -10.01
N TYR A 9 -0.50 17.08 -9.94
CA TYR A 9 -1.46 16.19 -10.55
C TYR A 9 -2.85 16.35 -9.94
N PHE A 10 -3.00 16.31 -8.61
CA PHE A 10 -4.32 16.48 -7.99
C PHE A 10 -4.98 17.83 -8.33
N VAL A 11 -4.19 18.89 -8.46
CA VAL A 11 -4.67 20.22 -8.87
C VAL A 11 -5.14 20.22 -10.33
N THR A 12 -4.52 19.42 -11.21
CA THR A 12 -4.83 19.36 -12.65
C THR A 12 -5.69 18.16 -13.04
N TYR A 13 -6.07 17.32 -12.08
CA TYR A 13 -6.71 16.02 -12.30
C TYR A 13 -8.02 16.11 -13.10
N LYS A 14 -8.80 17.17 -12.89
CA LYS A 14 -10.06 17.41 -13.63
C LYS A 14 -9.84 17.78 -15.10
N GLU A 15 -8.63 18.14 -15.52
CA GLU A 15 -8.33 18.55 -16.89
C GLU A 15 -7.80 17.39 -17.75
N ASN A 16 -7.36 16.29 -17.13
CA ASN A 16 -6.63 15.19 -17.78
C ASN A 16 -7.36 13.84 -17.79
N GLU A 17 -8.68 13.81 -17.60
CA GLU A 17 -9.53 12.59 -17.59
C GLU A 17 -9.47 11.69 -18.85
N LYS A 18 -8.68 12.07 -19.87
CA LYS A 18 -8.58 11.39 -21.17
C LYS A 18 -7.28 10.61 -21.38
N ASP A 19 -6.32 10.69 -20.47
CA ASP A 19 -5.05 9.96 -20.62
C ASP A 19 -5.12 8.62 -19.86
N GLU A 20 -5.23 7.52 -20.61
CA GLU A 20 -5.24 6.15 -20.08
C GLU A 20 -3.84 5.69 -19.63
N SER A 21 -2.79 6.49 -19.89
CA SER A 21 -1.44 6.14 -19.48
C SER A 21 -1.25 6.30 -17.97
N VAL A 22 -0.37 5.45 -17.40
CA VAL A 22 -0.01 5.51 -15.99
C VAL A 22 0.68 6.84 -15.69
N PRO A 23 0.18 7.62 -14.72
CA PRO A 23 0.85 8.85 -14.32
C PRO A 23 2.26 8.56 -13.79
N PRO A 24 3.31 9.25 -14.29
CA PRO A 24 4.70 8.99 -13.90
C PRO A 24 4.99 9.15 -12.40
N TYR A 25 4.16 9.92 -11.68
CA TYR A 25 4.33 10.11 -10.24
C TYR A 25 3.90 8.86 -9.44
N LEU A 26 2.97 8.03 -9.94
CA LEU A 26 2.53 6.82 -9.24
C LEU A 26 3.65 5.78 -9.20
N GLU A 27 4.30 5.52 -10.33
CA GLU A 27 5.44 4.60 -10.39
C GLU A 27 6.57 5.08 -9.46
N LYS A 28 6.95 6.36 -9.56
CA LYS A 28 7.97 6.96 -8.70
C LYS A 28 7.60 6.87 -7.21
N PHE A 29 6.33 7.07 -6.88
CA PHE A 29 5.84 6.96 -5.52
C PHE A 29 5.93 5.52 -4.99
N LEU A 30 5.50 4.53 -5.77
CA LEU A 30 5.61 3.12 -5.38
C LEU A 30 7.06 2.69 -5.19
N THR A 31 7.97 3.11 -6.07
CA THR A 31 9.42 2.90 -5.89
C THR A 31 9.92 3.52 -4.58
N HIS A 32 9.53 4.77 -4.30
CA HIS A 32 9.89 5.44 -3.05
C HIS A 32 9.35 4.71 -1.80
N CYS A 33 8.15 4.14 -1.88
CA CYS A 33 7.57 3.34 -0.79
C CYS A 33 8.43 2.11 -0.49
N VAL A 34 8.80 1.34 -1.51
CA VAL A 34 9.67 0.16 -1.37
C VAL A 34 11.01 0.54 -0.78
N GLU A 35 11.66 1.58 -1.32
CA GLU A 35 12.94 2.07 -0.81
C GLU A 35 12.85 2.45 0.67
N THR A 36 11.81 3.21 1.05
CA THR A 36 11.63 3.70 2.42
C THR A 36 11.31 2.56 3.38
N MET A 37 10.43 1.63 3.01
CA MET A 37 10.05 0.49 3.85
C MET A 37 11.15 -0.56 4.00
N SER A 38 12.09 -0.63 3.04
CA SER A 38 13.25 -1.52 3.09
C SER A 38 14.36 -1.02 4.00
N GLN A 39 14.40 0.29 4.31
CA GLN A 39 15.37 0.84 5.24
C GLN A 39 14.94 0.54 6.68
N PRO A 40 15.82 -0.02 7.52
CA PRO A 40 15.53 -0.17 8.94
C PRO A 40 15.35 1.22 9.57
N SER A 41 14.23 1.40 10.26
CA SER A 41 13.90 2.63 11.00
C SER A 41 13.48 2.26 12.41
N GLU A 42 14.04 2.93 13.40
CA GLU A 42 13.56 2.83 14.80
C GLU A 42 12.19 3.54 14.97
N ASP A 43 11.86 4.46 14.06
CA ASP A 43 10.59 5.15 14.05
C ASP A 43 9.57 4.42 13.18
N PHE A 44 8.66 3.68 13.84
CA PHE A 44 7.58 2.95 13.18
C PHE A 44 6.62 3.88 12.41
N ARG A 45 6.53 5.17 12.79
CA ARG A 45 5.61 6.13 12.16
C ARG A 45 5.95 6.38 10.70
N ILE A 46 7.22 6.20 10.32
CA ILE A 46 7.63 6.29 8.92
C ILE A 46 6.94 5.18 8.13
N LYS A 47 7.08 3.92 8.55
CA LYS A 47 6.45 2.78 7.88
C LYS A 47 4.93 2.88 7.89
N GLU A 48 4.35 3.29 9.02
CA GLU A 48 2.92 3.55 9.17
C GLU A 48 2.41 4.60 8.18
N SER A 49 3.13 5.72 8.01
CA SER A 49 2.74 6.80 7.10
C SER A 49 2.76 6.37 5.64
N ILE A 50 3.72 5.51 5.26
CA ILE A 50 3.78 4.95 3.91
C ILE A 50 2.60 4.00 3.68
N MET A 51 2.27 3.13 4.64
CA MET A 51 1.09 2.27 4.55
C MET A 51 -0.20 3.08 4.41
N LEU A 52 -0.35 4.15 5.18
CA LEU A 52 -1.48 5.08 5.10
C LEU A 52 -1.58 5.69 3.70
N ALA A 53 -0.46 6.19 3.16
CA ALA A 53 -0.41 6.82 1.85
C ALA A 53 -0.77 5.84 0.71
N ILE A 54 -0.25 4.62 0.74
CA ILE A 54 -0.58 3.59 -0.25
C ILE A 54 -2.08 3.26 -0.18
N GLY A 55 -2.62 3.04 1.03
CA GLY A 55 -4.05 2.79 1.24
C GLY A 55 -4.94 3.87 0.63
N HIS A 56 -4.64 5.14 0.88
CA HIS A 56 -5.40 6.25 0.30
C HIS A 56 -5.23 6.39 -1.22
N LEU A 57 -4.11 5.96 -1.78
CA LEU A 57 -3.87 5.99 -3.22
C LEU A 57 -4.43 4.78 -3.95
N ALA A 58 -4.97 3.77 -3.26
CA ALA A 58 -5.55 2.57 -3.86
C ALA A 58 -6.56 2.88 -4.98
N PRO A 59 -7.51 3.84 -4.82
CA PRO A 59 -8.46 4.18 -5.89
C PRO A 59 -7.80 4.82 -7.12
N HIS A 60 -6.63 5.45 -6.93
CA HIS A 60 -5.85 6.06 -8.01
C HIS A 60 -4.92 5.07 -8.70
N ILE A 61 -4.55 3.98 -8.03
CA ILE A 61 -3.71 2.92 -8.60
C ILE A 61 -4.57 1.86 -9.30
N LEU A 62 -5.77 1.60 -8.79
CA LEU A 62 -6.71 0.59 -9.28
C LEU A 62 -6.90 0.60 -10.80
N PRO A 63 -7.13 1.75 -11.48
CA PRO A 63 -7.35 1.77 -12.93
C PRO A 63 -6.18 1.23 -13.75
N TYR A 64 -4.98 1.12 -13.17
CA TYR A 64 -3.74 0.80 -13.86
C TYR A 64 -3.25 -0.62 -13.53
N GLU A 65 -3.70 -1.62 -14.28
CA GLU A 65 -3.35 -3.03 -14.05
C GLU A 65 -1.84 -3.32 -14.03
N SER A 66 -1.06 -2.55 -14.78
CA SER A 66 0.41 -2.65 -14.81
C SER A 66 1.05 -2.38 -13.44
N LEU A 67 0.38 -1.62 -12.57
CA LEU A 67 0.87 -1.30 -11.23
C LEU A 67 0.49 -2.37 -10.19
N HIS A 68 -0.48 -3.22 -10.48
CA HIS A 68 -1.04 -4.15 -9.49
C HIS A 68 0.01 -5.11 -8.94
N ALA A 69 0.87 -5.67 -9.81
CA ALA A 69 1.94 -6.57 -9.39
C ALA A 69 2.95 -5.88 -8.45
N GLY A 70 3.26 -4.59 -8.71
CA GLY A 70 4.13 -3.81 -7.83
C GLY A 70 3.50 -3.57 -6.46
N VAL A 71 2.20 -3.26 -6.42
CA VAL A 71 1.45 -3.12 -5.17
C VAL A 71 1.39 -4.44 -4.42
N GLU A 72 1.09 -5.55 -5.09
CA GLU A 72 1.04 -6.88 -4.47
C GLU A 72 2.37 -7.27 -3.82
N ASN A 73 3.50 -6.96 -4.47
CA ASN A 73 4.82 -7.16 -3.87
C ASN A 73 5.01 -6.31 -2.61
N ILE A 74 4.57 -5.05 -2.61
CA ILE A 74 4.63 -4.22 -1.38
C ILE A 74 3.77 -4.83 -0.27
N LEU A 75 2.57 -5.31 -0.61
CA LEU A 75 1.68 -5.97 0.35
C LEU A 75 2.36 -7.21 0.95
N LYS A 76 2.95 -8.07 0.13
CA LYS A 76 3.62 -9.32 0.55
C LYS A 76 4.90 -9.06 1.33
N ASP A 77 5.79 -8.24 0.80
CA ASP A 77 7.16 -8.14 1.29
C ASP A 77 7.29 -7.18 2.48
N HIS A 78 6.43 -6.16 2.56
CA HIS A 78 6.57 -5.10 3.56
C HIS A 78 5.41 -4.98 4.54
N ILE A 79 4.18 -5.29 4.13
CA ILE A 79 2.98 -5.06 4.95
C ILE A 79 2.48 -6.34 5.61
N PHE A 80 2.50 -7.47 4.91
CA PHE A 80 2.08 -8.77 5.44
C PHE A 80 2.82 -9.16 6.73
N PRO A 81 4.17 -8.99 6.84
CA PRO A 81 4.88 -9.35 8.06
C PRO A 81 4.39 -8.61 9.31
N GLU A 82 3.83 -7.41 9.14
CA GLU A 82 3.33 -6.60 10.27
C GLU A 82 2.06 -7.16 10.89
N LEU A 83 1.30 -8.02 10.18
CA LEU A 83 0.17 -8.73 10.78
C LEU A 83 0.61 -9.68 11.89
N GLN A 84 1.87 -10.13 11.86
CA GLN A 84 2.47 -11.01 12.86
C GLN A 84 3.51 -10.29 13.72
N GLY A 85 3.63 -8.97 13.57
CA GLY A 85 4.60 -8.16 14.30
C GLY A 85 4.17 -7.81 15.72
N ASP A 86 5.16 -7.40 16.53
CA ASP A 86 4.96 -6.99 17.93
C ASP A 86 4.42 -5.55 18.08
N ASN A 87 4.37 -4.78 16.99
CA ASN A 87 3.91 -3.39 17.03
C ASN A 87 2.43 -3.28 16.66
N ASP A 88 1.58 -3.03 17.66
CA ASP A 88 0.13 -2.96 17.47
C ASP A 88 -0.32 -1.85 16.51
N PHE A 89 0.40 -0.73 16.44
CA PHE A 89 0.07 0.34 15.48
C PHE A 89 0.32 -0.10 14.04
N LEU A 90 1.44 -0.79 13.79
CA LEU A 90 1.75 -1.33 12.47
C LEU A 90 0.80 -2.47 12.10
N LYS A 91 0.46 -3.34 13.05
CA LYS A 91 -0.52 -4.42 12.87
C LYS A 91 -1.90 -3.85 12.50
N ALA A 92 -2.41 -2.88 13.28
CA ALA A 92 -3.68 -2.22 12.99
C ALA A 92 -3.67 -1.50 11.63
N ARG A 93 -2.54 -0.88 11.27
CA ARG A 93 -2.40 -0.24 9.96
C ARG A 93 -2.36 -1.25 8.82
N ALA A 94 -1.64 -2.36 8.96
CA ALA A 94 -1.59 -3.43 7.96
C ALA A 94 -2.97 -4.05 7.72
N LEU A 95 -3.73 -4.32 8.79
CA LEU A 95 -5.12 -4.75 8.71
C LEU A 95 -5.98 -3.78 7.88
N TRP A 96 -5.88 -2.49 8.18
CA TRP A 96 -6.60 -1.46 7.43
C TRP A 96 -6.21 -1.46 5.94
N VAL A 97 -4.92 -1.55 5.61
CA VAL A 97 -4.46 -1.61 4.20
C VAL A 97 -5.07 -2.79 3.46
N TYR A 98 -5.11 -3.99 4.07
CA TYR A 98 -5.75 -5.15 3.43
C TYR A 98 -7.26 -4.95 3.22
N GLY A 99 -7.91 -4.16 4.08
CA GLY A 99 -9.30 -3.74 3.88
C GLY A 99 -9.50 -2.77 2.71
N GLU A 100 -8.54 -1.88 2.46
CA GLU A 100 -8.59 -0.92 1.33
C GLU A 100 -8.14 -1.53 -0.01
N MET A 101 -7.42 -2.66 0.01
CA MET A 101 -6.75 -3.24 -1.17
C MET A 101 -7.15 -4.68 -1.58
N PRO A 102 -8.39 -5.15 -1.38
CA PRO A 102 -8.74 -6.55 -1.61
C PRO A 102 -8.54 -7.01 -3.07
N ILE A 103 -8.64 -6.08 -4.01
CA ILE A 103 -8.54 -6.32 -5.45
C ILE A 103 -7.12 -6.51 -5.97
N PHE A 104 -6.10 -6.10 -5.19
CA PHE A 104 -4.70 -6.16 -5.62
C PHE A 104 -4.04 -7.49 -5.24
N VAL A 105 -4.69 -8.31 -4.41
CA VAL A 105 -4.19 -9.63 -4.02
C VAL A 105 -4.71 -10.67 -5.01
N LYS A 106 -3.99 -10.87 -6.13
CA LYS A 106 -4.36 -11.85 -7.16
C LYS A 106 -3.91 -13.26 -6.80
N ASP A 107 -2.86 -13.39 -5.99
CA ASP A 107 -2.42 -14.67 -5.46
C ASP A 107 -3.38 -15.21 -4.39
N SER A 108 -4.11 -16.26 -4.75
CA SER A 108 -5.07 -16.93 -3.87
C SER A 108 -4.44 -17.42 -2.56
N HIS A 109 -3.17 -17.81 -2.57
CA HIS A 109 -2.51 -18.28 -1.35
C HIS A 109 -2.31 -17.11 -0.38
N HIS A 110 -1.74 -16.01 -0.88
CA HIS A 110 -1.57 -14.78 -0.11
C HIS A 110 -2.91 -14.22 0.38
N ALA A 111 -3.95 -14.23 -0.45
CA ALA A 111 -5.29 -13.79 -0.04
C ALA A 111 -5.82 -14.60 1.15
N VAL A 112 -5.72 -15.93 1.09
CA VAL A 112 -6.17 -16.81 2.18
C VAL A 112 -5.35 -16.56 3.46
N GLU A 113 -4.04 -16.41 3.34
CA GLU A 113 -3.18 -16.13 4.49
C GLU A 113 -3.43 -14.75 5.09
N ALA A 114 -3.65 -13.72 4.27
CA ALA A 114 -3.96 -12.36 4.72
C ALA A 114 -5.30 -12.34 5.48
N VAL A 115 -6.32 -13.01 4.96
CA VAL A 115 -7.62 -13.15 5.64
C VAL A 115 -7.48 -13.93 6.94
N SER A 116 -6.71 -15.03 6.93
CA SER A 116 -6.51 -15.86 8.13
C SER A 116 -5.78 -15.11 9.23
N ASN A 117 -4.71 -14.38 8.89
CA ASN A 117 -3.99 -13.56 9.87
C ASN A 117 -4.83 -12.37 10.35
N THR A 118 -5.62 -11.76 9.46
CA THR A 118 -6.57 -10.71 9.82
C THR A 118 -7.56 -11.20 10.86
N TYR A 119 -8.14 -12.39 10.63
CA TYR A 119 -9.06 -13.02 11.57
C TYR A 119 -8.41 -13.28 12.93
N LYS A 120 -7.18 -13.81 12.97
CA LYS A 120 -6.43 -14.02 14.22
C LYS A 120 -6.18 -12.70 14.98
N CYS A 121 -5.80 -11.65 14.26
CA CYS A 121 -5.58 -10.33 14.86
C CYS A 121 -6.85 -9.76 15.49
N LEU A 122 -8.02 -10.02 14.89
CA LEU A 122 -9.30 -9.55 15.41
C LEU A 122 -9.79 -10.31 16.64
N LEU A 123 -9.27 -11.52 16.87
CA LEU A 123 -9.64 -12.38 17.99
C LEU A 123 -8.62 -12.39 19.13
N ASP A 124 -7.60 -11.54 19.06
CA ASP A 124 -6.45 -11.53 20.00
C ASP A 124 -5.76 -12.91 20.11
N GLU A 125 -5.78 -13.71 19.04
CA GLU A 125 -5.09 -15.02 18.96
C GLU A 125 -3.66 -14.90 18.38
N CYS A 126 -3.11 -13.69 18.37
CA CYS A 126 -1.79 -13.36 17.81
C CYS A 126 -0.70 -13.26 18.87
#